data_AF-A0A2T0UTS6-F1
#
_entry.id   AF-A0A2T0UTS6-F1
#
_cell.length_a   1.000
_cell.length_b   1.000
_cell.length_c   1.000
_cell.angle_alpha   90.00
_cell.angle_beta   90.00
_cell.angle_gamma   90.00
#
_symmetry.space_group_name_H-M   'P 1'
#
loop_
_entity.id
_entity.type
_entity.pdbx_description
1 polymer ?
#
loop_
_entity_poly.entity_id
_entity_poly.type
_entity_poly.pdbx_seq_one_letter_code
_entity_poly.pdbx_strand_id
1 'polypeptide(L)'
;MKALADAGFRRVIYTVKHHDGFAMWQSRYTDFGVKASPWLGGEGDVVKMLAASAKKYGLELGLYISPADSYQEIQGVFANGSPKKTRTIPTLVDGDDRAGKDLPTFTYEATDYGALFLNQVYELMTEYGPIAEVWFDGAQGNTGRVEPYDFTAFYDLIEKLQPNALTAIEGEGVRWIGNEEGVARVNESSTIPTVRKPTGALKFAYDSPSLGSDGQIATAVQTQGMTELRWFPGEADFKMTQGWFAHPTDTPKTPAELLGLYNRSVGRNAVYLMNIPPTTTGSFAPASAQSLAGFGAERAKAYTKNVAIGAPVTVSDATGSTTTTAVTDGNHLTGAGTGRAAPTAYEVTLPQATEVNSIQLAEATRSNGQQVTGFTVEAEQNGAWIQVGAAGTIGASRIISFPSAVTASRFRVTVTGSRAPVQLSEIALYQQDPNATVAMSQAWLDCSAPTAGDGSQARPFNTVEQLRYVTMAPGSTLNVKAGADCGASTARLWGYGTADAPVTVALYGGTTAPRVGDVPLAEFLTPYVAQGWNLSGLTSPTAS
;
A
#
# COMPACT_ATOMS: atom_id res chain seq x y z
N MET A 1 15.48 4.81 -3.89
CA MET A 1 14.75 5.11 -2.63
C MET A 1 14.37 6.56 -2.49
N LYS A 2 15.31 7.50 -2.33
CA LYS A 2 14.99 8.94 -2.18
C LYS A 2 13.93 9.45 -3.18
N ALA A 3 14.15 9.26 -4.48
CA ALA A 3 13.21 9.69 -5.51
C ALA A 3 11.79 9.07 -5.38
N LEU A 4 11.71 7.82 -4.90
CA LEU A 4 10.43 7.15 -4.65
C LEU A 4 9.71 7.75 -3.43
N ALA A 5 10.44 7.95 -2.33
CA ALA A 5 9.92 8.55 -1.10
C ALA A 5 9.46 10.00 -1.33
N ASP A 6 10.24 10.80 -2.05
CA ASP A 6 9.90 12.19 -2.38
C ASP A 6 8.68 12.29 -3.31
N ALA A 7 8.42 11.27 -4.14
CA ALA A 7 7.19 11.15 -4.94
C ALA A 7 6.02 10.55 -4.14
N GLY A 8 6.23 10.21 -2.87
CA GLY A 8 5.23 9.70 -1.92
C GLY A 8 4.87 8.23 -2.10
N PHE A 9 5.74 7.42 -2.71
CA PHE A 9 5.62 5.97 -2.60
C PHE A 9 5.86 5.54 -1.14
N ARG A 10 5.19 4.46 -0.74
CA ARG A 10 5.25 3.92 0.63
C ARG A 10 6.00 2.58 0.71
N ARG A 11 6.07 1.87 -0.41
CA ARG A 11 6.67 0.55 -0.54
C ARG A 11 7.49 0.47 -1.82
N VAL A 12 8.53 -0.34 -1.79
CA VAL A 12 9.30 -0.76 -2.97
C VAL A 12 9.36 -2.28 -2.99
N ILE A 13 9.04 -2.88 -4.13
CA ILE A 13 9.21 -4.32 -4.36
C ILE A 13 10.41 -4.49 -5.28
N TYR A 14 11.39 -5.32 -4.89
CA TYR A 14 12.59 -5.54 -5.67
C TYR A 14 12.70 -6.98 -6.17
N THR A 15 13.00 -7.15 -7.45
CA THR A 15 13.28 -8.44 -8.10
C THR A 15 14.62 -8.98 -7.60
N VAL A 16 14.60 -9.84 -6.58
CA VAL A 16 15.82 -10.46 -6.01
C VAL A 16 16.32 -11.62 -6.87
N LYS A 17 15.42 -12.26 -7.61
CA LYS A 17 15.69 -13.33 -8.59
C LYS A 17 14.58 -13.30 -9.64
N HIS A 18 14.91 -13.10 -10.92
CA HIS A 18 13.96 -13.20 -12.02
C HIS A 18 13.92 -14.63 -12.58
N HIS A 19 13.18 -14.88 -13.67
CA HIS A 19 13.08 -16.19 -14.32
C HIS A 19 14.42 -16.76 -14.79
N ASP A 20 15.43 -15.91 -14.97
CA ASP A 20 16.78 -16.33 -15.35
C ASP A 20 17.47 -17.13 -14.23
N GLY A 21 17.08 -16.93 -12.97
CA GLY A 21 17.64 -17.57 -11.79
C GLY A 21 18.81 -16.80 -11.15
N PHE A 22 19.17 -15.62 -11.65
CA PHE A 22 20.32 -14.88 -11.13
C PHE A 22 20.00 -14.22 -9.78
N ALA A 23 20.69 -14.66 -8.72
CA ALA A 23 20.45 -14.14 -7.36
C ALA A 23 21.13 -12.79 -7.12
N MET A 24 20.34 -11.79 -6.70
CA MET A 24 20.80 -10.42 -6.41
C MET A 24 21.33 -10.24 -4.97
N TRP A 25 21.52 -11.34 -4.24
CA TRP A 25 22.10 -11.38 -2.90
C TRP A 25 23.15 -12.50 -2.80
N GLN A 26 23.84 -12.56 -1.66
CA GLN A 26 24.89 -13.54 -1.37
C GLN A 26 24.29 -14.91 -0.99
N SER A 27 23.51 -15.52 -1.89
CA SER A 27 22.85 -16.80 -1.60
C SER A 27 23.85 -17.94 -1.46
N ARG A 28 23.66 -18.74 -0.42
CA ARG A 28 24.46 -19.96 -0.16
C ARG A 28 24.03 -21.14 -1.03
N TYR A 29 22.89 -21.05 -1.69
CA TYR A 29 22.24 -22.17 -2.39
C TYR A 29 22.38 -22.15 -3.91
N THR A 30 23.07 -21.15 -4.47
CA THR A 30 23.36 -21.07 -5.91
C THR A 30 24.65 -20.29 -6.15
N ASP A 31 25.46 -20.72 -7.12
CA ASP A 31 26.62 -19.96 -7.61
C ASP A 31 26.26 -18.94 -8.69
N PHE A 32 25.04 -19.01 -9.22
CA PHE A 32 24.53 -18.06 -10.20
C PHE A 32 23.91 -16.84 -9.52
N GLY A 33 24.75 -15.87 -9.18
CA GLY A 33 24.34 -14.62 -8.55
C GLY A 33 25.45 -13.59 -8.45
N VAL A 34 25.20 -12.49 -7.74
CA VAL A 34 26.13 -11.36 -7.57
C VAL A 34 27.50 -11.79 -7.05
N LYS A 35 27.58 -12.87 -6.27
CA LYS A 35 28.83 -13.45 -5.76
C LYS A 35 29.79 -13.96 -6.84
N ALA A 36 29.27 -14.37 -7.99
CA ALA A 36 30.06 -14.79 -9.14
C ALA A 36 30.27 -13.64 -10.15
N SER A 37 29.78 -12.44 -9.85
CA SER A 37 29.92 -11.27 -10.72
C SER A 37 31.13 -10.42 -10.31
N PRO A 38 31.72 -9.63 -11.24
CA PRO A 38 32.81 -8.71 -10.89
C PRO A 38 32.33 -7.48 -10.10
N TRP A 39 31.01 -7.29 -9.97
CA TRP A 39 30.45 -6.13 -9.28
C TRP A 39 30.84 -6.15 -7.80
N LEU A 40 31.46 -5.06 -7.34
CA LEU A 40 32.05 -4.93 -6.01
C LEU A 40 33.00 -6.10 -5.65
N GLY A 41 33.69 -6.67 -6.64
CA GLY A 41 34.62 -7.77 -6.44
C GLY A 41 33.96 -9.09 -6.02
N GLY A 42 32.67 -9.27 -6.28
CA GLY A 42 31.89 -10.44 -5.84
C GLY A 42 31.29 -10.29 -4.44
N GLU A 43 31.67 -9.26 -3.68
CA GLU A 43 31.20 -9.03 -2.31
C GLU A 43 29.92 -8.19 -2.24
N GLY A 44 29.35 -7.82 -3.39
CA GLY A 44 28.17 -6.96 -3.47
C GLY A 44 26.89 -7.68 -3.04
N ASP A 45 26.04 -6.99 -2.28
CA ASP A 45 24.71 -7.48 -1.88
C ASP A 45 23.66 -6.40 -2.13
N VAL A 46 22.90 -6.56 -3.21
CA VAL A 46 21.92 -5.55 -3.63
C VAL A 46 20.76 -5.49 -2.63
N VAL A 47 20.31 -6.63 -2.12
CA VAL A 47 19.17 -6.71 -1.19
C VAL A 47 19.52 -6.01 0.13
N LYS A 48 20.72 -6.22 0.67
CA LYS A 48 21.22 -5.52 1.86
C LYS A 48 21.32 -4.01 1.66
N MET A 49 21.85 -3.57 0.51
CA MET A 49 21.93 -2.14 0.18
C MET A 49 20.54 -1.50 0.05
N LEU A 50 19.58 -2.21 -0.57
CA LEU A 50 18.20 -1.75 -0.72
C LEU A 50 17.46 -1.72 0.61
N ALA A 51 17.61 -2.73 1.47
CA ALA A 51 17.00 -2.77 2.81
C ALA A 51 17.48 -1.61 3.69
N ALA A 52 18.79 -1.36 3.73
CA ALA A 52 19.35 -0.22 4.45
C ALA A 52 18.82 1.12 3.90
N SER A 53 18.72 1.25 2.57
CA SER A 53 18.21 2.45 1.91
C SER A 53 16.71 2.66 2.13
N ALA A 54 15.89 1.60 2.05
CA ALA A 54 14.46 1.65 2.31
C ALA A 54 14.20 2.09 3.75
N LYS A 55 14.89 1.49 4.72
CA LYS A 55 14.84 1.90 6.13
C LYS A 55 15.21 3.37 6.31
N LYS A 56 16.31 3.83 5.69
CA LYS A 56 16.76 5.24 5.77
C LYS A 56 15.71 6.23 5.27
N TYR A 57 15.01 5.91 4.19
CA TYR A 57 14.02 6.80 3.56
C TYR A 57 12.57 6.50 3.97
N GLY A 58 12.35 5.68 5.00
CA GLY A 58 11.03 5.37 5.55
C GLY A 58 10.13 4.53 4.65
N LEU A 59 10.69 3.82 3.66
CA LEU A 59 9.94 2.95 2.74
C LEU A 59 9.84 1.52 3.28
N GLU A 60 8.70 0.87 3.03
CA GLU A 60 8.55 -0.57 3.17
C GLU A 60 9.31 -1.32 2.08
N LEU A 61 9.95 -2.43 2.42
CA LEU A 61 10.61 -3.31 1.48
C LEU A 61 9.74 -4.55 1.23
N GLY A 62 9.44 -4.80 -0.03
CA GLY A 62 8.94 -6.09 -0.52
C GLY A 62 9.95 -6.70 -1.49
N LEU A 63 9.83 -8.01 -1.73
CA LEU A 63 10.74 -8.78 -2.56
C LEU A 63 9.94 -9.62 -3.57
N TYR A 64 10.28 -9.49 -4.84
CA TYR A 64 9.89 -10.45 -5.85
C TYR A 64 10.96 -11.54 -5.90
N ILE A 65 10.55 -12.80 -5.79
CA ILE A 65 11.40 -13.97 -6.04
C ILE A 65 10.67 -14.90 -7.00
N SER A 66 11.24 -15.09 -8.19
CA SER A 66 10.58 -15.91 -9.21
C SER A 66 10.54 -17.39 -8.80
N PRO A 67 9.35 -18.03 -8.79
CA PRO A 67 9.27 -19.48 -8.67
C PRO A 67 9.91 -20.20 -9.86
N ALA A 68 9.78 -19.64 -11.07
CA ALA A 68 10.45 -20.13 -12.27
C ALA A 68 11.95 -19.84 -12.23
N ASP A 69 12.77 -20.82 -12.60
CA ASP A 69 14.23 -20.71 -12.53
C ASP A 69 14.89 -21.47 -13.69
N SER A 70 15.23 -20.72 -14.75
CA SER A 70 15.84 -21.26 -15.96
C SER A 70 17.25 -21.79 -15.72
N TYR A 71 17.99 -21.19 -14.78
CA TYR A 71 19.32 -21.67 -14.43
C TYR A 71 19.22 -23.05 -13.78
N GLN A 72 18.32 -23.24 -12.82
CA GLN A 72 18.10 -24.53 -12.17
C GLN A 72 17.50 -25.58 -13.12
N GLU A 73 16.80 -25.15 -14.18
CA GLU A 73 16.36 -26.02 -15.27
C GLU A 73 17.55 -26.58 -16.07
N ILE A 74 18.54 -25.74 -16.38
CA ILE A 74 19.80 -26.15 -17.02
C ILE A 74 20.61 -27.06 -16.09
N GLN A 75 20.64 -26.78 -14.79
CA GLN A 75 21.32 -27.62 -13.79
C GLN A 75 20.58 -28.94 -13.51
N GLY A 76 19.37 -29.14 -14.05
CA GLY A 76 18.59 -30.35 -13.85
C GLY A 76 17.99 -30.51 -12.45
N VAL A 77 17.83 -29.41 -11.71
CA VAL A 77 17.18 -29.38 -10.38
C VAL A 77 15.71 -28.99 -10.51
N PHE A 78 15.41 -27.97 -11.30
CA PHE A 78 14.03 -27.51 -11.55
C PHE A 78 13.24 -28.56 -12.36
N ALA A 79 12.04 -28.89 -11.90
CA ALA A 79 11.11 -29.82 -12.54
C ALA A 79 11.77 -31.18 -12.89
N ASN A 80 12.65 -31.67 -12.01
CA ASN A 80 13.40 -32.90 -12.21
C ASN A 80 12.61 -34.18 -11.87
N GLY A 81 11.37 -34.05 -11.41
CA GLY A 81 10.50 -35.17 -11.04
C GLY A 81 10.86 -35.85 -9.72
N SER A 82 11.73 -35.23 -8.89
CA SER A 82 12.06 -35.75 -7.56
C SER A 82 10.80 -35.88 -6.69
N PRO A 83 10.66 -36.96 -5.92
CA PRO A 83 9.57 -37.07 -4.96
C PRO A 83 9.80 -36.07 -3.83
N LYS A 84 8.71 -35.61 -3.21
CA LYS A 84 8.81 -34.88 -1.94
C LYS A 84 9.46 -35.77 -0.89
N LYS A 85 10.39 -35.19 -0.14
CA LYS A 85 11.02 -35.80 1.04
C LYS A 85 11.08 -34.79 2.16
N THR A 86 11.15 -35.26 3.40
CA THR A 86 11.38 -34.42 4.56
C THR A 86 12.68 -33.65 4.43
N ARG A 87 12.63 -32.32 4.51
CA ARG A 87 13.77 -31.39 4.49
C ARG A 87 13.71 -30.50 5.72
N THR A 88 14.86 -30.27 6.35
CA THR A 88 15.03 -29.23 7.36
C THR A 88 15.43 -27.92 6.69
N ILE A 89 14.75 -26.82 7.00
CA ILE A 89 15.02 -25.48 6.47
C ILE A 89 15.42 -24.57 7.65
N PRO A 90 16.59 -23.93 7.62
CA PRO A 90 17.57 -23.97 6.53
C PRO A 90 18.35 -25.29 6.54
N THR A 91 18.67 -25.81 5.36
CA THR A 91 19.70 -26.84 5.19
C THR A 91 21.05 -26.12 5.15
N LEU A 92 21.95 -26.39 6.10
CA LEU A 92 23.30 -25.83 6.04
C LEU A 92 24.12 -26.52 4.94
N VAL A 93 24.91 -25.73 4.21
CA VAL A 93 25.82 -26.21 3.16
C VAL A 93 27.27 -26.24 3.67
N ASP A 94 28.17 -26.87 2.92
CA ASP A 94 29.59 -26.89 3.29
C ASP A 94 30.15 -25.44 3.31
N GLY A 95 30.81 -25.08 4.41
CA GLY A 95 31.35 -23.73 4.61
C GLY A 95 30.31 -22.66 4.97
N ASP A 96 29.08 -23.04 5.31
CA ASP A 96 28.02 -22.11 5.71
C ASP A 96 28.41 -21.36 7.00
N ASP A 97 28.47 -20.03 6.90
CA ASP A 97 28.82 -19.13 8.01
C ASP A 97 27.75 -19.09 9.12
N ARG A 98 26.61 -19.75 8.93
CA ARG A 98 25.58 -19.93 9.95
C ARG A 98 25.78 -21.18 10.80
N ALA A 99 26.77 -22.03 10.48
CA ALA A 99 27.10 -23.20 11.28
C ALA A 99 27.39 -22.84 12.75
N GLY A 100 26.75 -23.56 13.67
CA GLY A 100 26.87 -23.32 15.12
C GLY A 100 26.08 -22.12 15.66
N LYS A 101 25.33 -21.41 14.81
CA LYS A 101 24.40 -20.36 15.26
C LYS A 101 23.06 -20.97 15.66
N ASP A 102 22.38 -20.33 16.61
CA ASP A 102 21.00 -20.66 16.95
C ASP A 102 20.08 -20.07 15.88
N LEU A 103 19.49 -20.94 15.06
CA LEU A 103 18.64 -20.59 13.92
C LEU A 103 17.26 -21.22 14.14
N PRO A 104 16.16 -20.50 13.91
CA PRO A 104 14.86 -21.16 13.83
C PRO A 104 14.89 -22.15 12.66
N THR A 105 14.58 -23.42 12.93
CA THR A 105 14.54 -24.48 11.93
C THR A 105 13.13 -25.01 11.74
N PHE A 106 12.77 -25.31 10.51
CA PHE A 106 11.45 -25.82 10.12
C PHE A 106 11.60 -27.10 9.30
N THR A 107 10.54 -27.89 9.19
CA THR A 107 10.55 -29.15 8.43
C THR A 107 9.41 -29.18 7.43
N TYR A 108 9.71 -29.52 6.18
CA TYR A 108 8.75 -29.57 5.08
C TYR A 108 8.96 -30.80 4.20
N GLU A 109 7.89 -31.29 3.58
CA GLU A 109 7.97 -32.24 2.48
C GLU A 109 8.21 -31.49 1.16
N ALA A 110 9.41 -31.59 0.59
CA ALA A 110 9.79 -30.80 -0.58
C ALA A 110 10.52 -31.63 -1.64
N THR A 111 10.29 -31.27 -2.91
CA THR A 111 11.11 -31.69 -4.06
C THR A 111 12.53 -31.14 -3.90
N ASP A 112 13.46 -31.56 -4.76
CA ASP A 112 14.82 -31.00 -4.76
C ASP A 112 14.80 -29.48 -4.99
N TYR A 113 14.05 -28.99 -5.98
CA TYR A 113 13.92 -27.55 -6.22
C TYR A 113 13.11 -26.84 -5.13
N GLY A 114 12.01 -27.43 -4.64
CA GLY A 114 11.23 -26.86 -3.54
C GLY A 114 12.07 -26.65 -2.28
N ALA A 115 13.00 -27.57 -1.99
CA ALA A 115 13.94 -27.44 -0.88
C ALA A 115 14.93 -26.28 -1.11
N LEU A 116 15.48 -26.14 -2.33
CA LEU A 116 16.34 -25.02 -2.72
C LEU A 116 15.59 -23.69 -2.57
N PHE A 117 14.37 -23.62 -3.06
CA PHE A 117 13.54 -22.41 -3.00
C PHE A 117 13.20 -22.00 -1.56
N LEU A 118 12.77 -22.94 -0.71
CA LEU A 118 12.50 -22.70 0.71
C LEU A 118 13.74 -22.16 1.44
N ASN A 119 14.90 -22.70 1.12
CA ASN A 119 16.18 -22.25 1.66
C ASN A 119 16.53 -20.81 1.23
N GLN A 120 16.29 -20.43 -0.03
CA GLN A 120 16.45 -19.06 -0.50
C GLN A 120 15.45 -18.09 0.15
N VAL A 121 14.18 -18.51 0.29
CA VAL A 121 13.17 -17.74 1.03
C VAL A 121 13.61 -17.54 2.49
N TYR A 122 14.15 -18.56 3.14
CA TYR A 122 14.67 -18.45 4.50
C TYR A 122 15.74 -17.35 4.64
N GLU A 123 16.74 -17.31 3.73
CA GLU A 123 17.77 -16.25 3.72
C GLU A 123 17.12 -14.86 3.61
N LEU A 124 16.22 -14.70 2.65
CA LEU A 124 15.56 -13.41 2.39
C LEU A 124 14.69 -12.94 3.55
N MET A 125 14.04 -13.86 4.28
CA MET A 125 13.14 -13.54 5.38
C MET A 125 13.86 -13.34 6.72
N THR A 126 15.15 -13.69 6.84
CA THR A 126 15.89 -13.63 8.11
C THR A 126 17.02 -12.61 8.12
N GLU A 127 17.58 -12.23 6.97
CA GLU A 127 18.84 -11.48 6.91
C GLU A 127 18.69 -9.99 6.50
N TYR A 128 17.50 -9.56 6.06
CA TYR A 128 17.31 -8.22 5.45
C TYR A 128 16.32 -7.30 6.20
N GLY A 129 15.96 -7.66 7.43
CA GLY A 129 15.02 -6.90 8.26
C GLY A 129 13.55 -7.14 7.87
N PRO A 130 12.62 -6.27 8.30
CA PRO A 130 11.20 -6.45 8.05
C PRO A 130 10.85 -6.43 6.56
N ILE A 131 10.18 -7.48 6.10
CA ILE A 131 9.65 -7.59 4.74
C ILE A 131 8.13 -7.36 4.80
N ALA A 132 7.63 -6.44 3.97
CA ALA A 132 6.22 -6.07 3.92
C ALA A 132 5.44 -6.89 2.89
N GLU A 133 6.12 -7.41 1.86
CA GLU A 133 5.48 -8.15 0.77
C GLU A 133 6.45 -9.11 0.09
N VAL A 134 5.97 -10.31 -0.25
CA VAL A 134 6.68 -11.30 -1.07
C VAL A 134 5.84 -11.60 -2.30
N TRP A 135 6.40 -11.32 -3.48
CA TRP A 135 5.69 -11.39 -4.75
C TRP A 135 6.11 -12.65 -5.50
N PHE A 136 5.13 -13.49 -5.83
CA PHE A 136 5.33 -14.75 -6.54
C PHE A 136 4.64 -14.74 -7.90
N ASP A 137 5.42 -14.94 -8.96
CA ASP A 137 4.89 -15.13 -10.31
C ASP A 137 4.21 -16.49 -10.49
N GLY A 138 3.25 -16.56 -11.41
CA GLY A 138 2.61 -17.80 -11.85
C GLY A 138 3.38 -18.57 -12.92
N ALA A 139 4.52 -18.04 -13.40
CA ALA A 139 5.31 -18.65 -14.45
C ALA A 139 5.94 -20.01 -14.09
N GLN A 140 6.22 -20.80 -15.13
CA GLN A 140 6.98 -22.07 -15.09
C GLN A 140 8.30 -21.92 -15.85
N GLY A 141 9.11 -22.99 -15.87
CA GLY A 141 10.36 -23.04 -16.64
C GLY A 141 10.16 -22.91 -18.15
N ASN A 142 11.27 -22.75 -18.89
CA ASN A 142 11.26 -22.47 -20.32
C ASN A 142 11.27 -23.73 -21.20
N THR A 143 11.43 -24.94 -20.62
CA THR A 143 11.47 -26.20 -21.38
C THR A 143 10.13 -26.95 -21.42
N GLY A 144 9.06 -26.37 -20.87
CA GLY A 144 7.73 -27.00 -20.80
C GLY A 144 7.60 -28.07 -19.70
N ARG A 145 8.68 -28.31 -18.93
CA ARG A 145 8.58 -29.07 -17.67
C ARG A 145 7.85 -28.24 -16.62
N VAL A 146 7.16 -28.94 -15.72
CA VAL A 146 6.33 -28.32 -14.68
C VAL A 146 6.88 -28.70 -13.32
N GLU A 147 7.33 -27.70 -12.57
CA GLU A 147 7.66 -27.87 -11.16
C GLU A 147 6.35 -27.81 -10.34
N PRO A 148 6.07 -28.83 -9.50
CA PRO A 148 4.89 -28.84 -8.65
C PRO A 148 5.12 -27.94 -7.42
N TYR A 149 5.08 -26.62 -7.62
CA TYR A 149 5.25 -25.64 -6.54
C TYR A 149 4.35 -25.95 -5.34
N ASP A 150 4.93 -25.86 -4.14
CA ASP A 150 4.22 -26.00 -2.87
C ASP A 150 4.16 -24.63 -2.19
N PHE A 151 3.25 -23.78 -2.69
CA PHE A 151 3.07 -22.45 -2.15
C PHE A 151 2.58 -22.50 -0.70
N THR A 152 1.85 -23.55 -0.28
CA THR A 152 1.47 -23.71 1.13
C THR A 152 2.70 -23.79 2.03
N ALA A 153 3.73 -24.54 1.66
CA ALA A 153 4.98 -24.56 2.41
C ALA A 153 5.71 -23.20 2.37
N PHE A 154 5.68 -22.50 1.22
CA PHE A 154 6.32 -21.18 1.09
C PHE A 154 5.65 -20.14 1.99
N TYR A 155 4.31 -20.10 2.03
CA TYR A 155 3.55 -19.18 2.86
C TYR A 155 3.74 -19.47 4.34
N ASP A 156 3.68 -20.73 4.76
CA ASP A 156 3.88 -21.12 6.16
C ASP A 156 5.27 -20.71 6.67
N LEU A 157 6.31 -20.86 5.85
CA LEU A 157 7.65 -20.40 6.19
C LEU A 157 7.70 -18.87 6.34
N ILE A 158 7.10 -18.13 5.39
CA ILE A 158 7.04 -16.67 5.43
C ILE A 158 6.26 -16.18 6.65
N GLU A 159 5.11 -16.78 6.98
CA GLU A 159 4.29 -16.40 8.13
C GLU A 159 5.06 -16.59 9.45
N LYS A 160 5.81 -17.68 9.58
CA LYS A 160 6.63 -17.96 10.77
C LYS A 160 7.80 -16.99 10.93
N LEU A 161 8.38 -16.51 9.84
CA LEU A 161 9.57 -15.64 9.85
C LEU A 161 9.23 -14.15 9.79
N GLN A 162 8.21 -13.78 9.04
CA GLN A 162 7.75 -12.42 8.74
C GLN A 162 6.20 -12.39 8.77
N PRO A 163 5.54 -12.51 9.94
CA PRO A 163 4.08 -12.63 10.06
C PRO A 163 3.30 -11.41 9.55
N ASN A 164 3.97 -10.28 9.32
CA ASN A 164 3.39 -9.06 8.76
C ASN A 164 3.59 -8.94 7.23
N ALA A 165 4.31 -9.87 6.59
CA ALA A 165 4.51 -9.86 5.15
C ALA A 165 3.26 -10.36 4.43
N LEU A 166 2.83 -9.62 3.41
CA LEU A 166 1.80 -10.08 2.48
C LEU A 166 2.43 -11.00 1.43
N THR A 167 1.72 -12.02 0.97
CA THR A 167 2.09 -12.77 -0.23
C THR A 167 1.22 -12.32 -1.41
N ALA A 168 1.83 -12.04 -2.56
CA ALA A 168 1.18 -11.44 -3.71
C ALA A 168 1.10 -12.38 -4.92
N ILE A 169 0.02 -12.22 -5.70
CA ILE A 169 -0.29 -12.90 -6.97
C ILE A 169 -0.54 -14.40 -6.82
N GLU A 170 0.50 -15.24 -6.89
CA GLU A 170 0.46 -16.60 -6.37
C GLU A 170 0.69 -16.53 -4.85
N GLY A 171 -0.19 -15.79 -4.18
CA GLY A 171 -0.18 -15.49 -2.76
C GLY A 171 -1.59 -15.40 -2.19
N GLU A 172 -1.72 -15.01 -0.93
CA GLU A 172 -3.00 -14.93 -0.22
C GLU A 172 -3.40 -13.50 0.17
N GLY A 173 -2.47 -12.54 0.12
CA GLY A 173 -2.66 -11.17 0.58
C GLY A 173 -3.25 -10.25 -0.49
N VAL A 174 -2.63 -10.20 -1.67
CA VAL A 174 -3.07 -9.34 -2.79
C VAL A 174 -3.01 -10.11 -4.12
N ARG A 175 -3.94 -9.82 -5.04
CA ARG A 175 -4.03 -10.50 -6.34
C ARG A 175 -3.63 -9.59 -7.47
N TRP A 176 -3.28 -10.20 -8.60
CA TRP A 176 -3.17 -9.50 -9.87
C TRP A 176 -4.49 -8.81 -10.24
N ILE A 177 -4.41 -7.60 -10.81
CA ILE A 177 -5.61 -6.89 -11.27
C ILE A 177 -6.20 -7.51 -12.54
N GLY A 178 -5.40 -8.25 -13.32
CA GLY A 178 -5.82 -8.88 -14.57
C GLY A 178 -5.27 -8.22 -15.85
N ASN A 179 -4.39 -7.23 -15.72
CA ASN A 179 -3.64 -6.61 -16.83
C ASN A 179 -2.36 -5.94 -16.29
N GLU A 180 -1.39 -5.69 -17.17
CA GLU A 180 -0.17 -4.93 -16.87
C GLU A 180 -0.28 -3.45 -17.32
N GLU A 181 -1.50 -2.96 -17.56
CA GLU A 181 -1.77 -1.58 -17.95
C GLU A 181 -2.00 -0.67 -16.74
N GLY A 182 -2.08 -1.24 -15.53
CA GLY A 182 -2.29 -0.51 -14.28
C GLY A 182 -3.74 -0.05 -14.11
N VAL A 183 -4.69 -0.76 -14.72
CA VAL A 183 -6.11 -0.36 -14.78
C VAL A 183 -6.98 -1.35 -14.02
N ALA A 184 -7.60 -0.89 -12.94
CA ALA A 184 -8.67 -1.60 -12.26
C ALA A 184 -10.02 -1.41 -12.97
N ARG A 185 -10.91 -2.39 -12.78
CA ARG A 185 -12.27 -2.33 -13.32
C ARG A 185 -13.02 -1.15 -12.72
N VAL A 186 -14.04 -0.68 -13.41
CA VAL A 186 -14.93 0.36 -12.85
C VAL A 186 -15.58 -0.16 -11.57
N ASN A 187 -16.00 -1.43 -11.56
CA ASN A 187 -16.50 -2.11 -10.38
C ASN A 187 -15.51 -3.20 -9.97
N GLU A 188 -14.74 -2.90 -8.93
CA GLU A 188 -13.63 -3.71 -8.45
C GLU A 188 -13.85 -4.01 -6.97
N SER A 189 -14.35 -5.23 -6.69
CA SER A 189 -14.49 -5.69 -5.32
C SER A 189 -13.22 -6.37 -4.82
N SER A 190 -12.90 -6.12 -3.55
CA SER A 190 -11.90 -6.90 -2.81
C SER A 190 -12.49 -8.24 -2.36
N THR A 191 -13.82 -8.36 -2.18
CA THR A 191 -14.47 -9.62 -1.82
C THR A 191 -14.84 -10.40 -3.08
N ILE A 192 -14.10 -11.46 -3.40
CA ILE A 192 -14.26 -12.21 -4.65
C ILE A 192 -14.35 -13.73 -4.43
N PRO A 193 -14.97 -14.47 -5.36
CA PRO A 193 -15.01 -15.92 -5.30
C PRO A 193 -13.65 -16.51 -5.69
N THR A 194 -13.18 -17.48 -4.91
CA THR A 194 -11.87 -18.13 -5.06
C THR A 194 -11.99 -19.65 -4.85
N VAL A 195 -10.96 -20.38 -5.29
CA VAL A 195 -10.73 -21.79 -4.94
C VAL A 195 -9.22 -22.02 -4.77
N ARG A 196 -8.86 -22.88 -3.83
CA ARG A 196 -7.46 -23.26 -3.63
C ARG A 196 -7.00 -24.27 -4.69
N LYS A 197 -5.89 -23.97 -5.37
CA LYS A 197 -5.22 -24.90 -6.30
C LYS A 197 -4.53 -26.01 -5.50
N PRO A 198 -4.23 -27.18 -6.11
CA PRO A 198 -3.42 -28.22 -5.47
C PRO A 198 -2.02 -27.75 -5.03
N THR A 199 -1.49 -26.70 -5.67
CA THR A 199 -0.21 -26.06 -5.32
C THR A 199 -0.31 -25.20 -4.05
N GLY A 200 -1.52 -25.00 -3.50
CA GLY A 200 -1.77 -24.12 -2.35
C GLY A 200 -2.15 -22.70 -2.73
N ALA A 201 -1.78 -22.19 -3.90
CA ALA A 201 -2.13 -20.84 -4.32
C ALA A 201 -3.62 -20.67 -4.65
N LEU A 202 -4.10 -19.43 -4.64
CA LEU A 202 -5.50 -19.11 -4.91
C LEU A 202 -5.75 -18.97 -6.43
N LYS A 203 -6.87 -19.52 -6.89
CA LYS A 203 -7.44 -19.28 -8.22
C LYS A 203 -8.70 -18.43 -8.05
N PHE A 204 -8.90 -17.49 -8.96
CA PHE A 204 -10.11 -16.69 -9.07
C PHE A 204 -10.42 -16.38 -10.54
N ALA A 205 -11.64 -15.91 -10.82
CA ALA A 205 -12.07 -15.53 -12.16
C ALA A 205 -11.94 -14.02 -12.36
N TYR A 206 -10.88 -13.61 -13.05
CA TYR A 206 -10.58 -12.19 -13.31
C TYR A 206 -11.23 -11.68 -14.62
N ASP A 207 -11.79 -12.55 -15.45
CA ASP A 207 -12.35 -12.24 -16.77
C ASP A 207 -13.75 -11.61 -16.72
N SER A 208 -14.05 -10.85 -15.67
CA SER A 208 -15.31 -10.12 -15.53
C SER A 208 -15.10 -8.61 -15.62
N PRO A 209 -15.96 -7.84 -16.30
CA PRO A 209 -15.91 -6.38 -16.29
C PRO A 209 -16.38 -5.77 -14.95
N SER A 210 -17.07 -6.55 -14.10
CA SER A 210 -17.61 -6.12 -12.81
C SER A 210 -17.34 -7.18 -11.75
N LEU A 211 -16.12 -7.14 -11.20
CA LEU A 211 -15.58 -8.19 -10.37
C LEU A 211 -16.24 -8.20 -8.99
N GLY A 212 -16.63 -9.40 -8.54
CA GLY A 212 -17.33 -9.59 -7.29
C GLY A 212 -18.76 -9.08 -7.31
N SER A 213 -19.40 -8.93 -8.47
CA SER A 213 -20.86 -8.70 -8.57
C SER A 213 -21.65 -10.00 -8.30
N ASP A 214 -22.91 -9.91 -7.89
CA ASP A 214 -23.71 -11.09 -7.52
C ASP A 214 -23.83 -12.09 -8.68
N GLY A 215 -24.02 -11.60 -9.91
CA GLY A 215 -24.07 -12.44 -11.11
C GLY A 215 -22.72 -13.11 -11.42
N GLN A 216 -21.61 -12.40 -11.23
CA GLN A 216 -20.27 -12.96 -11.41
C GLN A 216 -19.96 -14.01 -10.34
N ILE A 217 -20.33 -13.77 -9.08
CA ILE A 217 -20.17 -14.73 -7.98
C ILE A 217 -20.99 -15.99 -8.26
N ALA A 218 -22.27 -15.84 -8.63
CA ALA A 218 -23.13 -16.97 -8.96
C ALA A 218 -22.56 -17.80 -10.10
N THR A 219 -22.11 -17.15 -11.18
CA THR A 219 -21.47 -17.83 -12.33
C THR A 219 -20.21 -18.57 -11.89
N ALA A 220 -19.33 -17.92 -11.12
CA ALA A 220 -18.07 -18.51 -10.72
C ALA A 220 -18.25 -19.74 -9.82
N VAL A 221 -19.26 -19.74 -8.95
CA VAL A 221 -19.62 -20.91 -8.12
C VAL A 221 -20.23 -22.01 -8.98
N GLN A 222 -21.19 -21.68 -9.84
CA GLN A 222 -21.96 -22.68 -10.60
C GLN A 222 -21.17 -23.33 -11.73
N THR A 223 -20.28 -22.59 -12.40
CA THR A 223 -19.64 -23.04 -13.64
C THR A 223 -18.12 -23.10 -13.58
N GLN A 224 -17.48 -22.38 -12.65
CA GLN A 224 -16.01 -22.29 -12.56
C GLN A 224 -15.42 -22.99 -11.32
N GLY A 225 -16.27 -23.60 -10.49
CA GLY A 225 -15.86 -24.39 -9.33
C GLY A 225 -15.28 -23.56 -8.17
N MET A 226 -15.63 -22.28 -8.07
CA MET A 226 -15.23 -21.47 -6.91
C MET A 226 -16.00 -21.92 -5.67
N THR A 227 -15.29 -22.00 -4.53
CA THR A 227 -15.81 -22.62 -3.30
C THR A 227 -15.73 -21.71 -2.07
N GLU A 228 -14.99 -20.60 -2.16
CA GLU A 228 -14.75 -19.68 -1.05
C GLU A 228 -14.97 -18.22 -1.50
N LEU A 229 -15.42 -17.36 -0.59
CA LEU A 229 -15.33 -15.91 -0.76
C LEU A 229 -14.17 -15.39 0.10
N ARG A 230 -13.28 -14.58 -0.50
CA ARG A 230 -12.12 -14.02 0.20
C ARG A 230 -11.98 -12.53 -0.03
N TRP A 231 -11.51 -11.84 0.99
CA TRP A 231 -10.96 -10.49 0.85
C TRP A 231 -9.58 -10.60 0.18
N PHE A 232 -9.55 -10.36 -1.13
CA PHE A 232 -8.37 -10.47 -1.98
C PHE A 232 -8.29 -9.22 -2.87
N PRO A 233 -7.75 -8.10 -2.35
CA PRO A 233 -7.69 -6.83 -3.06
C PRO A 233 -6.76 -6.90 -4.28
N GLY A 234 -7.11 -6.13 -5.31
CA GLY A 234 -6.33 -6.06 -6.55
C GLY A 234 -5.12 -5.16 -6.45
N GLU A 235 -4.01 -5.63 -6.98
CA GLU A 235 -2.79 -4.85 -7.24
C GLU A 235 -2.65 -4.61 -8.74
N ALA A 236 -2.66 -3.34 -9.13
CA ALA A 236 -2.57 -2.89 -10.50
C ALA A 236 -1.12 -2.56 -10.84
N ASP A 237 -0.41 -3.58 -11.31
CA ASP A 237 0.96 -3.50 -11.78
C ASP A 237 1.05 -2.94 -13.20
N PHE A 238 2.07 -2.12 -13.45
CA PHE A 238 2.35 -1.61 -14.79
C PHE A 238 3.77 -1.08 -14.93
N LYS A 239 4.18 -0.92 -16.18
CA LYS A 239 5.50 -0.43 -16.58
C LYS A 239 5.48 1.10 -16.70
N MET A 240 6.40 1.81 -16.05
CA MET A 240 6.58 3.25 -16.30
C MET A 240 7.08 3.51 -17.72
N THR A 241 7.96 2.64 -18.24
CA THR A 241 8.48 2.66 -19.61
C THR A 241 7.83 1.53 -20.44
N GLN A 242 8.42 1.17 -21.57
CA GLN A 242 7.94 0.14 -22.49
C GLN A 242 8.08 -1.27 -21.92
N GLY A 243 9.16 -1.54 -21.16
CA GLY A 243 9.50 -2.84 -20.62
C GLY A 243 9.56 -2.88 -19.09
N TRP A 244 9.66 -4.10 -18.54
CA TRP A 244 9.93 -4.31 -17.12
C TRP A 244 11.39 -4.01 -16.75
N PHE A 245 12.32 -4.27 -17.68
CA PHE A 245 13.74 -3.93 -17.57
C PHE A 245 14.07 -2.71 -18.44
N ALA A 246 15.15 -2.00 -18.11
CA ALA A 246 15.53 -0.79 -18.82
C ALA A 246 16.13 -1.10 -20.19
N HIS A 247 15.66 -0.40 -21.21
CA HIS A 247 16.31 -0.34 -22.52
C HIS A 247 16.83 1.08 -22.82
N PRO A 248 17.92 1.24 -23.60
CA PRO A 248 18.48 2.56 -23.92
C PRO A 248 17.51 3.51 -24.62
N THR A 249 16.48 2.99 -25.27
CA THR A 249 15.46 3.74 -26.02
C THR A 249 14.17 3.97 -25.24
N ASP A 250 14.14 3.58 -23.96
CA ASP A 250 12.94 3.73 -23.14
C ASP A 250 12.56 5.19 -22.93
N THR A 251 11.25 5.44 -22.99
CA THR A 251 10.67 6.74 -22.63
C THR A 251 9.63 6.54 -21.54
N PRO A 252 9.70 7.31 -20.44
CA PRO A 252 8.72 7.19 -19.38
C PRO A 252 7.38 7.78 -19.82
N LYS A 253 6.28 7.21 -19.30
CA LYS A 253 4.97 7.88 -19.26
C LYS A 253 5.11 9.26 -18.62
N THR A 254 4.29 10.20 -19.06
CA THR A 254 4.22 11.56 -18.51
C THR A 254 3.57 11.60 -17.12
N PRO A 255 3.83 12.62 -16.31
CA PRO A 255 3.14 12.82 -15.03
C PRO A 255 1.61 12.74 -15.09
N ALA A 256 1.00 13.32 -16.13
CA ALA A 256 -0.45 13.32 -16.32
C ALA A 256 -0.99 11.90 -16.65
N GLU A 257 -0.28 11.12 -17.46
CA GLU A 257 -0.63 9.72 -17.73
C GLU A 257 -0.55 8.88 -16.45
N LEU A 258 0.49 9.11 -15.63
CA LEU A 258 0.67 8.42 -14.35
C LEU A 258 -0.45 8.76 -13.33
N LEU A 259 -0.86 10.04 -13.26
CA LEU A 259 -2.03 10.45 -12.47
C LEU A 259 -3.33 9.82 -13.01
N GLY A 260 -3.49 9.73 -14.33
CA GLY A 260 -4.62 9.05 -14.95
C GLY A 260 -4.69 7.55 -14.61
N LEU A 261 -3.53 6.89 -14.46
CA LEU A 261 -3.46 5.51 -13.96
C LEU A 261 -3.77 5.42 -12.47
N TYR A 262 -3.31 6.36 -11.65
CA TYR A 262 -3.64 6.44 -10.22
C TYR A 262 -5.17 6.50 -10.01
N ASN A 263 -5.87 7.32 -10.81
CA ASN A 263 -7.33 7.43 -10.76
C ASN A 263 -8.06 6.18 -11.26
N ARG A 264 -7.42 5.38 -12.10
CA ARG A 264 -7.94 4.11 -12.61
C ARG A 264 -7.48 2.90 -11.80
N SER A 265 -6.78 3.08 -10.70
CA SER A 265 -6.32 2.03 -9.77
C SER A 265 -6.74 2.37 -8.34
N VAL A 266 -6.02 3.27 -7.65
CA VAL A 266 -6.36 3.77 -6.31
C VAL A 266 -7.75 4.41 -6.31
N GLY A 267 -8.10 5.14 -7.36
CA GLY A 267 -9.45 5.69 -7.53
C GLY A 267 -10.54 4.64 -7.79
N ARG A 268 -10.19 3.36 -7.85
CA ARG A 268 -11.07 2.21 -8.14
C ARG A 268 -10.73 1.00 -7.26
N ASN A 269 -10.40 1.24 -5.99
CA ASN A 269 -10.21 0.18 -5.00
C ASN A 269 -9.08 -0.83 -5.32
N ALA A 270 -7.97 -0.37 -5.92
CA ALA A 270 -6.79 -1.19 -6.19
C ALA A 270 -5.49 -0.52 -5.72
N VAL A 271 -4.49 -1.33 -5.40
CA VAL A 271 -3.12 -0.88 -5.13
C VAL A 271 -2.47 -0.43 -6.43
N TYR A 272 -1.67 0.64 -6.39
CA TYR A 272 -0.90 1.16 -7.53
C TYR A 272 0.55 0.67 -7.47
N LEU A 273 0.90 -0.30 -8.31
CA LEU A 273 2.26 -0.84 -8.40
C LEU A 273 2.92 -0.37 -9.69
N MET A 274 3.82 0.61 -9.58
CA MET A 274 4.54 1.16 -10.73
C MET A 274 5.97 0.62 -10.78
N ASN A 275 6.31 -0.10 -11.85
CA ASN A 275 7.69 -0.47 -12.13
C ASN A 275 8.50 0.70 -12.70
N ILE A 276 9.71 0.88 -12.18
CA ILE A 276 10.69 1.84 -12.67
C ILE A 276 12.04 1.12 -12.76
N PRO A 277 12.51 0.74 -13.96
CA PRO A 277 13.73 -0.03 -14.05
C PRO A 277 14.98 0.86 -13.89
N PRO A 278 15.95 0.50 -13.03
CA PRO A 278 17.29 1.06 -13.09
C PRO A 278 17.95 0.75 -14.43
N THR A 279 18.75 1.69 -14.94
CA THR A 279 19.60 1.50 -16.11
C THR A 279 20.81 0.61 -15.79
N THR A 280 21.61 0.27 -16.80
CA THR A 280 22.87 -0.48 -16.63
C THR A 280 23.92 0.24 -15.76
N THR A 281 23.71 1.53 -15.44
CA THR A 281 24.53 2.28 -14.47
C THR A 281 24.09 2.08 -13.02
N GLY A 282 23.01 1.32 -12.77
CA GLY A 282 22.45 1.11 -11.43
C GLY A 282 21.58 2.27 -10.91
N SER A 283 21.25 3.24 -11.75
CA SER A 283 20.40 4.39 -11.41
C SER A 283 19.19 4.51 -12.35
N PHE A 284 18.11 5.13 -11.88
CA PHE A 284 17.01 5.51 -12.76
C PHE A 284 17.49 6.47 -13.85
N ALA A 285 16.95 6.31 -15.07
CA ALA A 285 17.20 7.27 -16.13
C ALA A 285 16.74 8.67 -15.70
N PRO A 286 17.47 9.76 -16.03
CA PRO A 286 17.08 11.12 -15.63
C PRO A 286 15.65 11.49 -16.03
N ALA A 287 15.20 11.09 -17.22
CA ALA A 287 13.82 11.30 -17.68
C ALA A 287 12.80 10.58 -16.79
N SER A 288 13.09 9.34 -16.38
CA SER A 288 12.21 8.59 -15.47
C SER A 288 12.18 9.21 -14.08
N ALA A 289 13.32 9.68 -13.55
CA ALA A 289 13.37 10.41 -12.28
C ALA A 289 12.56 11.71 -12.34
N GLN A 290 12.63 12.46 -13.45
CA GLN A 290 11.86 13.69 -13.66
C GLN A 290 10.36 13.40 -13.76
N SER A 291 9.95 12.39 -14.53
CA SER A 291 8.54 12.01 -14.64
C SER A 291 7.98 11.52 -13.29
N LEU A 292 8.76 10.76 -12.53
CA LEU A 292 8.39 10.34 -11.17
C LEU A 292 8.16 11.53 -10.23
N ALA A 293 9.05 12.52 -10.24
CA ALA A 293 8.89 13.74 -9.45
C ALA A 293 7.66 14.54 -9.90
N GLY A 294 7.44 14.66 -11.22
CA GLY A 294 6.27 15.31 -11.79
C GLY A 294 4.97 14.60 -11.40
N PHE A 295 4.95 13.26 -11.36
CA PHE A 295 3.79 12.50 -10.88
C PHE A 295 3.48 12.81 -9.42
N GLY A 296 4.51 12.88 -8.56
CA GLY A 296 4.34 13.33 -7.18
C GLY A 296 3.70 14.71 -7.09
N ALA A 297 4.17 15.67 -7.88
CA ALA A 297 3.63 17.03 -7.93
C ALA A 297 2.17 17.07 -8.43
N GLU A 298 1.83 16.34 -9.50
CA GLU A 298 0.45 16.27 -10.01
C GLU A 298 -0.50 15.63 -8.99
N ARG A 299 -0.05 14.60 -8.26
CA ARG A 299 -0.85 14.00 -7.19
C ARG A 299 -1.04 14.97 -6.02
N ALA A 300 0.00 15.68 -5.61
CA ALA A 300 -0.09 16.68 -4.55
C ALA A 300 -1.07 17.80 -4.92
N LYS A 301 -0.96 18.32 -6.15
CA LYS A 301 -1.88 19.32 -6.70
C LYS A 301 -3.32 18.85 -6.69
N ALA A 302 -3.57 17.58 -7.02
CA ALA A 302 -4.92 17.03 -7.12
C ALA A 302 -5.55 16.70 -5.76
N TYR A 303 -4.76 16.21 -4.78
CA TYR A 303 -5.30 15.51 -3.60
C TYR A 303 -4.77 15.99 -2.25
N THR A 304 -4.12 17.16 -2.16
CA THR A 304 -3.66 17.69 -0.85
C THR A 304 -4.73 18.53 -0.16
N LYS A 305 -5.43 19.40 -0.90
CA LYS A 305 -6.37 20.36 -0.31
C LYS A 305 -7.77 19.74 -0.19
N ASN A 306 -8.00 18.99 0.89
CA ASN A 306 -9.33 18.49 1.25
C ASN A 306 -10.14 19.59 1.96
N VAL A 307 -11.12 20.17 1.26
CA VAL A 307 -11.97 21.25 1.80
C VAL A 307 -13.11 20.72 2.68
N ALA A 308 -13.35 19.42 2.70
CA ALA A 308 -14.37 18.78 3.54
C ALA A 308 -13.87 18.41 4.94
N ILE A 309 -12.56 18.48 5.21
CA ILE A 309 -11.99 18.06 6.50
C ILE A 309 -12.70 18.79 7.66
N GLY A 310 -13.20 18.06 8.65
CA GLY A 310 -13.95 18.55 9.80
C GLY A 310 -15.37 19.09 9.51
N ALA A 311 -15.84 19.05 8.27
CA ALA A 311 -17.18 19.56 7.92
C ALA A 311 -18.29 18.63 8.45
N PRO A 312 -19.42 19.16 8.92
CA PRO A 312 -20.55 18.34 9.35
C PRO A 312 -21.16 17.60 8.15
N VAL A 313 -21.51 16.33 8.38
CA VAL A 313 -22.19 15.46 7.44
C VAL A 313 -23.52 15.01 8.03
N THR A 314 -24.62 15.33 7.36
CA THR A 314 -25.93 14.77 7.69
C THR A 314 -26.08 13.43 6.99
N VAL A 315 -26.15 12.35 7.75
CA VAL A 315 -26.38 10.99 7.28
C VAL A 315 -27.85 10.64 7.48
N SER A 316 -28.55 10.24 6.43
CA SER A 316 -30.00 10.03 6.49
C SER A 316 -30.49 8.84 5.66
N ASP A 317 -31.60 8.26 6.11
CA ASP A 317 -32.40 7.29 5.37
C ASP A 317 -33.91 7.61 5.53
N ALA A 318 -34.78 6.67 5.14
CA ALA A 318 -36.24 6.85 5.23
C ALA A 318 -36.78 6.98 6.67
N THR A 319 -35.98 6.64 7.69
CA THR A 319 -36.40 6.58 9.10
C THR A 319 -35.90 7.74 9.94
N GLY A 320 -34.89 8.48 9.46
CA GLY A 320 -34.38 9.66 10.15
C GLY A 320 -33.02 10.12 9.63
N SER A 321 -32.42 11.07 10.37
CA SER A 321 -31.10 11.60 10.08
C SER A 321 -30.28 11.79 11.36
N THR A 322 -28.96 11.78 11.20
CA THR A 322 -28.00 12.16 12.23
C THR A 322 -26.89 13.01 11.63
N THR A 323 -26.28 13.88 12.43
CA THR A 323 -25.15 14.71 11.98
C THR A 323 -23.88 14.26 12.68
N THR A 324 -22.81 14.11 11.91
CA THR A 324 -21.51 13.63 12.38
C THR A 324 -20.37 14.28 11.60
N THR A 325 -19.15 14.22 12.13
CA THR A 325 -17.91 14.54 11.41
C THR A 325 -17.06 13.31 11.14
N ALA A 326 -17.49 12.12 11.56
CA ALA A 326 -16.71 10.88 11.48
C ALA A 326 -16.40 10.40 10.05
N VAL A 327 -17.05 10.99 9.04
CA VAL A 327 -16.83 10.67 7.61
C VAL A 327 -15.92 11.72 6.95
N THR A 328 -15.63 12.81 7.65
CA THR A 328 -14.86 13.96 7.16
C THR A 328 -13.72 14.29 8.12
N ASP A 329 -13.34 13.39 9.01
CA ASP A 329 -12.29 13.62 10.02
C ASP A 329 -10.90 13.18 9.55
N GLY A 330 -10.79 12.55 8.39
CA GLY A 330 -9.53 12.00 7.86
C GLY A 330 -9.01 10.80 8.65
N ASN A 331 -9.86 10.15 9.45
CA ASN A 331 -9.53 8.94 10.20
C ASN A 331 -10.30 7.73 9.63
N HIS A 332 -9.59 6.85 8.92
CA HIS A 332 -10.22 5.67 8.31
C HIS A 332 -10.58 4.55 9.31
N LEU A 333 -10.36 4.76 10.61
CA LEU A 333 -10.84 3.87 11.67
C LEU A 333 -12.21 4.29 12.22
N THR A 334 -12.64 5.52 11.96
CA THR A 334 -13.99 6.02 12.25
C THR A 334 -14.83 5.94 10.99
N GLY A 335 -16.15 5.97 11.18
CA GLY A 335 -17.10 5.94 10.07
C GLY A 335 -18.52 6.12 10.57
N ALA A 336 -19.43 6.39 9.64
CA ALA A 336 -20.84 6.56 9.95
C ALA A 336 -21.74 6.00 8.87
N GLY A 337 -22.95 5.66 9.29
CA GLY A 337 -24.05 5.15 8.47
C GLY A 337 -25.33 5.12 9.32
N THR A 338 -26.45 4.71 8.74
CA THR A 338 -27.74 4.62 9.48
C THR A 338 -27.98 3.25 10.11
N GLY A 339 -27.04 2.31 9.97
CA GLY A 339 -27.23 0.92 10.38
C GLY A 339 -28.18 0.13 9.48
N ARG A 340 -28.59 0.70 8.34
CA ARG A 340 -29.44 0.05 7.34
C ARG A 340 -28.74 -0.04 5.99
N ALA A 341 -29.21 -0.97 5.17
CA ALA A 341 -28.84 -1.02 3.77
C ALA A 341 -29.39 0.21 3.02
N ALA A 342 -28.85 0.45 1.83
CA ALA A 342 -29.26 1.52 0.93
C ALA A 342 -30.79 1.56 0.70
N PRO A 343 -31.38 2.74 0.43
CA PRO A 343 -30.69 4.01 0.18
C PRO A 343 -30.22 4.72 1.44
N THR A 344 -29.04 5.36 1.36
CA THR A 344 -28.47 6.19 2.42
C THR A 344 -27.82 7.42 1.82
N ALA A 345 -28.18 8.61 2.30
CA ALA A 345 -27.61 9.88 1.84
C ALA A 345 -26.62 10.44 2.87
N TYR A 346 -25.52 11.02 2.37
CA TYR A 346 -24.50 11.72 3.15
C TYR A 346 -24.37 13.13 2.59
N GLU A 347 -24.89 14.13 3.30
CA GLU A 347 -24.85 15.54 2.89
C GLU A 347 -23.75 16.30 3.64
N VAL A 348 -22.68 16.65 2.93
CA VAL A 348 -21.58 17.48 3.43
C VAL A 348 -21.94 18.96 3.27
N THR A 349 -21.83 19.73 4.36
CA THR A 349 -22.03 21.19 4.32
C THR A 349 -20.72 21.92 4.58
N LEU A 350 -20.23 22.62 3.56
CA LEU A 350 -19.05 23.48 3.62
C LEU A 350 -19.42 24.86 4.17
N PRO A 351 -18.49 25.57 4.85
CA PRO A 351 -18.75 26.90 5.41
C PRO A 351 -19.14 27.96 4.36
N GLN A 352 -18.69 27.77 3.12
CA GLN A 352 -18.96 28.67 1.99
C GLN A 352 -18.92 27.88 0.69
N ALA A 353 -19.47 28.47 -0.38
CA ALA A 353 -19.35 27.92 -1.71
C ALA A 353 -17.87 27.80 -2.10
N THR A 354 -17.44 26.58 -2.40
CA THR A 354 -16.04 26.25 -2.66
C THR A 354 -15.96 25.47 -3.96
N GLU A 355 -14.94 25.77 -4.76
CA GLU A 355 -14.64 25.03 -5.97
C GLU A 355 -14.05 23.66 -5.61
N VAL A 356 -14.60 22.60 -6.20
CA VAL A 356 -14.19 21.20 -5.99
C VAL A 356 -13.96 20.55 -7.35
N ASN A 357 -12.85 19.82 -7.50
CA ASN A 357 -12.46 19.16 -8.73
C ASN A 357 -12.69 17.64 -8.68
N SER A 358 -12.67 17.06 -7.48
CA SER A 358 -12.91 15.64 -7.29
C SER A 358 -13.40 15.33 -5.89
N ILE A 359 -14.04 14.17 -5.76
CA ILE A 359 -14.44 13.58 -4.49
C ILE A 359 -13.73 12.23 -4.33
N GLN A 360 -13.25 11.94 -3.12
CA GLN A 360 -12.78 10.63 -2.73
C GLN A 360 -13.68 10.07 -1.63
N LEU A 361 -14.00 8.79 -1.77
CA LEU A 361 -14.86 8.04 -0.88
C LEU A 361 -14.12 6.80 -0.38
N ALA A 362 -14.35 6.44 0.87
CA ALA A 362 -13.95 5.15 1.42
C ALA A 362 -15.09 4.55 2.28
N GLU A 363 -15.31 3.24 2.13
CA GLU A 363 -16.12 2.47 3.06
C GLU A 363 -15.31 2.15 4.32
N ALA A 364 -15.99 1.99 5.45
CA ALA A 364 -15.39 1.51 6.70
C ALA A 364 -15.07 0.00 6.62
N THR A 365 -14.19 -0.38 5.69
CA THR A 365 -13.95 -1.77 5.28
C THR A 365 -13.45 -2.67 6.40
N ARG A 366 -12.75 -2.11 7.40
CA ARG A 366 -12.26 -2.85 8.57
C ARG A 366 -13.37 -3.31 9.50
N SER A 367 -14.41 -2.49 9.70
CA SER A 367 -15.51 -2.78 10.61
C SER A 367 -16.74 -3.37 9.91
N ASN A 368 -16.95 -3.00 8.64
CA ASN A 368 -18.19 -3.28 7.91
C ASN A 368 -17.97 -4.01 6.59
N GLY A 369 -16.72 -4.25 6.17
CA GLY A 369 -16.42 -4.83 4.86
C GLY A 369 -16.77 -3.88 3.69
N GLN A 370 -16.79 -4.43 2.48
CA GLN A 370 -17.18 -3.70 1.27
C GLN A 370 -18.64 -4.05 0.92
N GLN A 371 -19.53 -3.06 0.94
CA GLN A 371 -20.97 -3.24 0.85
C GLN A 371 -21.62 -2.49 -0.32
N VAL A 372 -21.09 -1.33 -0.72
CA VAL A 372 -21.69 -0.46 -1.73
C VAL A 372 -21.62 -1.09 -3.13
N THR A 373 -22.78 -1.15 -3.80
CA THR A 373 -22.93 -1.64 -5.18
C THR A 373 -23.34 -0.56 -6.17
N GLY A 374 -23.77 0.61 -5.68
CA GLY A 374 -24.08 1.79 -6.48
C GLY A 374 -24.16 3.06 -5.65
N PHE A 375 -23.72 4.18 -6.20
CA PHE A 375 -23.89 5.50 -5.61
C PHE A 375 -23.91 6.62 -6.66
N THR A 376 -24.49 7.76 -6.27
CA THR A 376 -24.39 9.04 -6.99
C THR A 376 -23.67 10.08 -6.15
N VAL A 377 -23.12 11.09 -6.81
CA VAL A 377 -22.57 12.30 -6.21
C VAL A 377 -23.29 13.49 -6.82
N GLU A 378 -23.83 14.35 -5.97
CA GLU A 378 -24.56 15.54 -6.36
C GLU A 378 -23.99 16.79 -5.68
N ALA A 379 -24.08 17.94 -6.35
CA ALA A 379 -23.76 19.25 -5.79
C ALA A 379 -24.99 20.16 -5.87
N GLU A 380 -25.24 20.95 -4.83
CA GLU A 380 -26.35 21.91 -4.84
C GLU A 380 -25.95 23.18 -5.57
N GLN A 381 -26.63 23.47 -6.68
CA GLN A 381 -26.44 24.67 -7.50
C GLN A 381 -27.79 25.31 -7.78
N ASN A 382 -27.91 26.61 -7.49
CA ASN A 382 -29.15 27.37 -7.70
C ASN A 382 -30.39 26.73 -7.05
N GLY A 383 -30.22 26.12 -5.87
CA GLY A 383 -31.30 25.44 -5.13
C GLY A 383 -31.72 24.07 -5.70
N ALA A 384 -30.97 23.53 -6.66
CA ALA A 384 -31.20 22.20 -7.23
C ALA A 384 -29.98 21.30 -7.03
N TRP A 385 -30.24 20.01 -6.77
CA TRP A 385 -29.19 19.00 -6.73
C TRP A 385 -28.84 18.55 -8.16
N ILE A 386 -27.61 18.80 -8.57
CA ILE A 386 -27.09 18.42 -9.89
C ILE A 386 -26.14 17.24 -9.70
N GLN A 387 -26.39 16.13 -10.41
CA GLN A 387 -25.48 14.99 -10.37
C GLN A 387 -24.17 15.34 -11.08
N VAL A 388 -23.06 15.17 -10.37
CA VAL A 388 -21.69 15.46 -10.84
C VAL A 388 -20.83 14.19 -10.97
N GLY A 389 -21.34 13.05 -10.48
CA GLY A 389 -20.68 11.76 -10.60
C GLY A 389 -21.58 10.59 -10.20
N ALA A 390 -21.20 9.38 -10.62
CA ALA A 390 -21.82 8.13 -10.19
C ALA A 390 -20.87 6.96 -10.48
N ALA A 391 -20.96 5.89 -9.69
CA ALA A 391 -20.29 4.63 -9.99
C ALA A 391 -20.93 3.46 -9.21
N GLY A 392 -20.43 2.23 -9.41
CA GLY A 392 -20.89 1.05 -8.68
C GLY A 392 -20.22 0.90 -7.32
N THR A 393 -19.05 0.27 -7.28
CA THR A 393 -18.34 -0.02 -6.00
C THR A 393 -17.61 1.19 -5.41
N ILE A 394 -17.36 1.19 -4.10
CA ILE A 394 -16.44 2.12 -3.42
C ILE A 394 -15.21 1.39 -2.89
N GLY A 395 -15.36 0.51 -1.90
CA GLY A 395 -14.24 -0.20 -1.25
C GLY A 395 -13.38 0.72 -0.37
N ALA A 396 -12.08 0.43 -0.31
CA ALA A 396 -11.12 1.19 0.49
C ALA A 396 -10.82 2.58 -0.09
N SER A 397 -11.05 2.79 -1.38
CA SER A 397 -10.87 4.08 -2.04
C SER A 397 -11.60 4.13 -3.38
N ARG A 398 -12.34 5.22 -3.59
CA ARG A 398 -12.98 5.57 -4.86
C ARG A 398 -12.81 7.05 -5.12
N ILE A 399 -12.20 7.41 -6.24
CA ILE A 399 -12.03 8.80 -6.66
C ILE A 399 -12.91 9.05 -7.88
N ILE A 400 -13.77 10.07 -7.80
CA ILE A 400 -14.53 10.58 -8.94
C ILE A 400 -14.00 11.98 -9.26
N SER A 401 -13.29 12.09 -10.38
CA SER A 401 -12.88 13.39 -10.94
C SER A 401 -14.04 13.99 -11.72
N PHE A 402 -14.35 15.26 -11.47
CA PHE A 402 -15.39 15.96 -12.20
C PHE A 402 -14.85 16.42 -13.57
N PRO A 403 -15.67 16.39 -14.64
CA PRO A 403 -15.25 16.87 -15.96
C PRO A 403 -14.81 18.34 -15.97
N SER A 404 -15.42 19.15 -15.10
CA SER A 404 -15.05 20.52 -14.80
C SER A 404 -15.21 20.77 -13.31
N ALA A 405 -14.49 21.77 -12.77
CA ALA A 405 -14.63 22.13 -11.38
C ALA A 405 -16.08 22.56 -11.06
N VAL A 406 -16.55 22.20 -9.87
CA VAL A 406 -17.92 22.44 -9.40
C VAL A 406 -17.84 23.34 -8.18
N THR A 407 -18.48 24.50 -8.23
CA THR A 407 -18.60 25.40 -7.09
C THR A 407 -19.93 25.20 -6.38
N ALA A 408 -19.89 24.77 -5.12
CA ALA A 408 -21.06 24.60 -4.27
C ALA A 408 -20.67 24.66 -2.78
N SER A 409 -21.63 24.92 -1.90
CA SER A 409 -21.45 24.79 -0.44
C SER A 409 -21.98 23.47 0.10
N ARG A 410 -22.80 22.74 -0.67
CA ARG A 410 -23.39 21.47 -0.26
C ARG A 410 -23.16 20.41 -1.33
N PHE A 411 -22.68 19.26 -0.88
CA PHE A 411 -22.45 18.07 -1.69
C PHE A 411 -23.18 16.90 -1.05
N ARG A 412 -23.72 16.00 -1.86
CA ARG A 412 -24.41 14.81 -1.41
C ARG A 412 -23.83 13.57 -2.08
N VAL A 413 -23.59 12.53 -1.29
CA VAL A 413 -23.38 11.17 -1.78
C VAL A 413 -24.62 10.36 -1.45
N THR A 414 -25.30 9.84 -2.46
CA THR A 414 -26.43 8.94 -2.25
C THR A 414 -26.00 7.52 -2.60
N VAL A 415 -25.88 6.66 -1.59
CA VAL A 415 -25.71 5.22 -1.83
C VAL A 415 -27.04 4.68 -2.32
N THR A 416 -27.05 4.17 -3.55
CA THR A 416 -28.25 3.69 -4.24
C THR A 416 -28.42 2.18 -4.15
N GLY A 417 -27.34 1.44 -3.88
CA GLY A 417 -27.35 -0.01 -3.68
C GLY A 417 -26.28 -0.48 -2.72
N SER A 418 -26.61 -1.50 -1.92
CA SER A 418 -25.67 -2.13 -0.99
C SER A 418 -26.08 -3.57 -0.65
N ARG A 419 -25.10 -4.39 -0.26
CA ARG A 419 -25.32 -5.78 0.20
C ARG A 419 -25.76 -5.90 1.65
N ALA A 420 -25.29 -4.99 2.49
CA ALA A 420 -25.58 -4.94 3.92
C ALA A 420 -25.60 -3.47 4.38
N PRO A 421 -25.81 -3.18 5.68
CA PRO A 421 -25.69 -1.82 6.20
C PRO A 421 -24.39 -1.13 5.81
N VAL A 422 -24.49 0.09 5.29
CA VAL A 422 -23.34 0.84 4.78
C VAL A 422 -22.79 1.76 5.85
N GLN A 423 -21.46 1.83 5.92
CA GLN A 423 -20.75 2.88 6.63
C GLN A 423 -19.64 3.44 5.73
N LEU A 424 -19.60 4.76 5.60
CA LEU A 424 -18.47 5.46 4.98
C LEU A 424 -17.51 5.92 6.07
N SER A 425 -16.22 5.72 5.84
CA SER A 425 -15.13 6.26 6.68
C SER A 425 -14.54 7.54 6.10
N GLU A 426 -14.77 7.83 4.82
CA GLU A 426 -14.24 9.04 4.19
C GLU A 426 -15.19 9.59 3.11
N ILE A 427 -15.39 10.90 3.16
CA ILE A 427 -15.80 11.78 2.07
C ILE A 427 -14.82 12.96 2.06
N ALA A 428 -13.86 12.94 1.15
CA ALA A 428 -12.94 14.05 0.92
C ALA A 428 -13.37 14.81 -0.34
N LEU A 429 -13.42 16.14 -0.25
CA LEU A 429 -13.68 17.01 -1.40
C LEU A 429 -12.40 17.76 -1.71
N TYR A 430 -11.80 17.49 -2.87
CA TYR A 430 -10.53 18.08 -3.23
C TYR A 430 -10.69 19.28 -4.15
N GLN A 431 -10.13 20.39 -3.70
CA GLN A 431 -9.85 21.54 -4.55
C GLN A 431 -8.41 21.41 -5.07
N GLN A 432 -8.18 21.68 -6.35
CA GLN A 432 -6.80 21.69 -6.87
C GLN A 432 -6.00 22.83 -6.24
N ASP A 433 -4.74 22.53 -5.89
CA ASP A 433 -3.79 23.52 -5.38
C ASP A 433 -2.46 23.41 -6.14
N PRO A 434 -2.16 24.32 -7.09
CA PRO A 434 -0.93 24.25 -7.87
C PRO A 434 0.35 24.44 -7.03
N ASN A 435 0.22 24.89 -5.78
CA ASN A 435 1.34 25.09 -4.86
C ASN A 435 1.46 23.96 -3.84
N ALA A 436 0.56 22.97 -3.86
CA ALA A 436 0.64 21.84 -2.96
C ALA A 436 1.91 21.02 -3.21
N THR A 437 2.48 20.53 -2.12
CA THR A 437 3.69 19.70 -2.14
C THR A 437 3.37 18.32 -1.58
N VAL A 438 4.15 17.31 -1.98
CA VAL A 438 3.96 15.92 -1.53
C VAL A 438 4.14 15.77 -0.01
N ALA A 439 5.01 16.60 0.57
CA ALA A 439 5.41 16.50 1.96
C ALA A 439 5.22 17.83 2.68
N MET A 440 4.71 17.76 3.91
CA MET A 440 4.51 18.92 4.77
C MET A 440 5.85 19.36 5.40
N SER A 441 6.07 20.66 5.45
CA SER A 441 7.19 21.27 6.20
C SER A 441 6.83 21.50 7.66
N GLN A 442 5.55 21.68 7.97
CA GLN A 442 5.03 21.78 9.34
C GLN A 442 3.69 21.05 9.43
N ALA A 443 3.49 20.33 10.52
CA ALA A 443 2.22 19.73 10.89
C ALA A 443 1.94 20.02 12.37
N TRP A 444 0.68 20.24 12.72
CA TRP A 444 0.22 20.44 14.09
C TRP A 444 -0.78 19.34 14.48
N LEU A 445 -0.57 18.75 15.67
CA LEU A 445 -1.40 17.69 16.25
C LEU A 445 -1.93 18.14 17.61
N ASP A 446 -3.25 18.16 17.75
CA ASP A 446 -4.00 18.42 18.97
C ASP A 446 -5.17 17.46 19.09
N CYS A 447 -4.97 16.32 19.77
CA CYS A 447 -6.02 15.32 19.93
C CYS A 447 -7.17 15.75 20.84
N SER A 448 -7.06 16.94 21.46
CA SER A 448 -8.18 17.57 22.18
C SER A 448 -9.04 18.47 21.30
N ALA A 449 -8.63 18.74 20.05
CA ALA A 449 -9.40 19.56 19.14
C ALA A 449 -10.74 18.88 18.79
N PRO A 450 -11.89 19.58 18.94
CA PRO A 450 -13.21 18.97 18.80
C PRO A 450 -13.56 18.58 17.36
N THR A 451 -12.87 19.16 16.39
CA THR A 451 -13.05 18.88 14.96
C THR A 451 -11.70 18.67 14.30
N ALA A 452 -11.67 17.76 13.33
CA ALA A 452 -10.47 17.48 12.57
C ALA A 452 -10.08 18.67 11.69
N GLY A 453 -8.77 18.91 11.62
CA GLY A 453 -8.18 19.96 10.80
C GLY A 453 -7.31 19.43 9.67
N ASP A 454 -6.80 20.36 8.87
CA ASP A 454 -5.89 20.13 7.74
C ASP A 454 -4.42 19.98 8.17
N GLY A 455 -4.17 19.97 9.48
CA GLY A 455 -2.84 19.85 10.03
C GLY A 455 -2.11 21.18 10.14
N SER A 456 -2.76 22.32 9.86
CA SER A 456 -2.24 23.67 10.12
C SER A 456 -2.35 24.07 11.59
N GLN A 457 -1.70 25.16 12.02
CA GLN A 457 -1.77 25.61 13.42
C GLN A 457 -3.18 26.02 13.81
N ALA A 458 -3.90 26.65 12.88
CA ALA A 458 -5.28 27.09 13.08
C ALA A 458 -6.27 25.92 13.11
N ARG A 459 -5.96 24.84 12.40
CA ARG A 459 -6.77 23.64 12.28
C ARG A 459 -5.88 22.40 12.38
N PRO A 460 -5.42 22.05 13.59
CA PRO A 460 -4.52 20.92 13.78
C PRO A 460 -5.21 19.59 13.43
N PHE A 461 -4.41 18.58 13.13
CA PHE A 461 -4.88 17.20 13.17
C PHE A 461 -5.36 16.89 14.59
N ASN A 462 -6.44 16.14 14.72
CA ASN A 462 -6.99 15.74 16.02
C ASN A 462 -6.88 14.23 16.28
N THR A 463 -6.25 13.49 15.38
CA THR A 463 -5.88 12.09 15.59
C THR A 463 -4.52 11.79 15.00
N VAL A 464 -3.83 10.78 15.54
CA VAL A 464 -2.60 10.25 14.94
C VAL A 464 -2.88 9.55 13.61
N GLU A 465 -4.09 9.01 13.40
CA GLU A 465 -4.46 8.34 12.15
C GLU A 465 -4.49 9.28 10.94
N GLN A 466 -4.78 10.58 11.11
CA GLN A 466 -4.66 11.56 10.02
C GLN A 466 -3.22 11.64 9.48
N LEU A 467 -2.21 11.42 10.32
CA LEU A 467 -0.81 11.44 9.90
C LEU A 467 -0.42 10.24 9.03
N ARG A 468 -1.23 9.17 8.97
CA ARG A 468 -1.00 8.00 8.08
C ARG A 468 -0.89 8.39 6.61
N TYR A 469 -1.55 9.46 6.21
CA TYR A 469 -1.59 9.96 4.83
C TYR A 469 -0.68 11.16 4.59
N VAL A 470 0.02 11.61 5.63
CA VAL A 470 0.95 12.73 5.56
C VAL A 470 2.37 12.23 5.34
N THR A 471 3.16 12.97 4.56
CA THR A 471 4.61 12.76 4.46
C THR A 471 5.32 13.95 5.09
N MET A 472 6.26 13.70 6.00
CA MET A 472 7.12 14.73 6.60
C MET A 472 8.38 14.91 5.75
N ALA A 473 8.67 16.14 5.33
CA ALA A 473 9.88 16.45 4.56
C ALA A 473 11.14 16.48 5.46
N PRO A 474 12.35 16.27 4.93
CA PRO A 474 13.57 16.61 5.66
C PRO A 474 13.55 18.05 6.17
N GLY A 475 13.90 18.27 7.43
CA GLY A 475 13.86 19.58 8.10
C GLY A 475 12.47 20.03 8.57
N SER A 476 11.44 19.21 8.39
CA SER A 476 10.09 19.53 8.83
C SER A 476 9.91 19.46 10.35
N THR A 477 8.82 20.04 10.86
CA THR A 477 8.45 19.97 12.28
C THR A 477 7.04 19.40 12.48
N LEU A 478 6.92 18.34 13.28
CA LEU A 478 5.65 17.88 13.85
C LEU A 478 5.48 18.53 15.23
N ASN A 479 4.58 19.49 15.32
CA ASN A 479 4.23 20.18 16.56
C ASN A 479 3.09 19.44 17.25
N VAL A 480 3.30 18.98 18.47
CA VAL A 480 2.30 18.21 19.23
C VAL A 480 1.89 18.99 20.48
N LYS A 481 0.58 19.08 20.72
CA LYS A 481 0.02 19.74 21.88
C LYS A 481 0.52 19.04 23.15
N ALA A 482 1.12 19.81 24.05
CA ALA A 482 1.57 19.28 25.34
C ALA A 482 0.38 18.67 26.12
N GLY A 483 0.58 17.47 26.65
CA GLY A 483 -0.44 16.71 27.38
C GLY A 483 -1.54 16.12 26.51
N ALA A 484 -1.43 16.13 25.17
CA ALA A 484 -2.41 15.46 24.32
C ALA A 484 -2.47 13.95 24.59
N ASP A 485 -3.69 13.43 24.68
CA ASP A 485 -3.99 12.00 24.73
C ASP A 485 -4.68 11.61 23.41
N CYS A 486 -3.94 10.92 22.56
CA CYS A 486 -4.35 10.67 21.17
C CYS A 486 -5.07 9.35 20.92
N GLY A 487 -5.45 8.62 21.97
CA GLY A 487 -5.99 7.27 21.83
C GLY A 487 -4.98 6.29 21.23
N ALA A 488 -5.27 4.99 21.31
CA ALA A 488 -4.40 3.97 20.74
C ALA A 488 -4.40 4.07 19.20
N SER A 489 -3.22 3.97 18.59
CA SER A 489 -3.05 4.06 17.14
C SER A 489 -1.97 3.09 16.68
N THR A 490 -2.17 2.53 15.49
CA THR A 490 -1.17 1.74 14.74
C THR A 490 -0.75 2.48 13.47
N ALA A 491 -0.96 3.79 13.42
CA ALA A 491 -0.57 4.61 12.28
C ALA A 491 0.93 4.51 12.06
N ARG A 492 1.28 4.06 10.85
CA ARG A 492 2.63 4.24 10.34
C ARG A 492 2.75 5.66 9.84
N LEU A 493 3.75 6.38 10.34
CA LEU A 493 4.10 7.72 9.90
C LEU A 493 5.10 7.62 8.75
N TRP A 494 5.16 8.67 7.95
CA TRP A 494 6.01 8.69 6.78
C TRP A 494 6.84 9.95 6.68
N GLY A 495 8.05 9.80 6.19
CA GLY A 495 9.03 10.88 6.09
C GLY A 495 10.38 10.47 6.65
N TYR A 496 11.40 11.21 6.28
CA TYR A 496 12.76 10.98 6.74
C TYR A 496 13.47 12.31 6.96
N GLY A 497 14.41 12.32 7.89
CA GLY A 497 15.32 13.43 8.13
C GLY A 497 16.74 13.10 7.67
N THR A 498 17.58 14.13 7.58
CA THR A 498 19.03 13.99 7.43
C THR A 498 19.73 14.53 8.69
N ALA A 499 21.04 14.35 8.77
CA ALA A 499 21.83 14.94 9.86
C ALA A 499 21.69 16.47 9.90
N ASP A 500 21.68 17.11 8.73
CA ASP A 500 21.59 18.57 8.61
C ASP A 500 20.13 19.09 8.63
N ALA A 501 19.16 18.21 8.37
CA ALA A 501 17.74 18.54 8.29
C ALA A 501 16.88 17.41 8.88
N PRO A 502 16.92 17.21 10.22
CA PRO A 502 16.10 16.19 10.86
C PRO A 502 14.61 16.54 10.80
N VAL A 503 13.74 15.52 10.83
CA VAL A 503 12.32 15.74 11.15
C VAL A 503 12.23 16.00 12.64
N THR A 504 11.83 17.19 13.06
CA THR A 504 11.80 17.57 14.48
C THR A 504 10.40 17.34 15.06
N VAL A 505 10.32 16.73 16.24
CA VAL A 505 9.07 16.64 17.00
C VAL A 505 9.16 17.58 18.18
N ALA A 506 8.25 18.56 18.22
CA ALA A 506 8.26 19.66 19.19
C ALA A 506 6.95 19.73 19.96
N LEU A 507 7.02 20.15 21.23
CA LEU A 507 5.83 20.45 22.03
C LEU A 507 5.41 21.91 21.86
N TYR A 508 4.10 22.15 21.88
CA TYR A 508 3.55 23.48 22.02
C TYR A 508 2.46 23.55 23.09
N GLY A 509 2.28 24.73 23.68
CA GLY A 509 1.23 24.98 24.68
C GLY A 509 1.46 24.34 26.05
N GLY A 510 2.70 23.95 26.37
CA GLY A 510 3.09 23.39 27.67
C GLY A 510 4.32 22.48 27.57
N THR A 511 4.60 21.75 28.65
CA THR A 511 5.74 20.81 28.76
C THR A 511 5.33 19.38 29.11
N THR A 512 4.05 19.14 29.38
CA THR A 512 3.53 17.80 29.70
C THR A 512 3.68 16.87 28.49
N ALA A 513 4.25 15.68 28.72
CA ALA A 513 4.48 14.70 27.66
C ALA A 513 3.15 14.17 27.07
N PRO A 514 2.96 14.16 25.74
CA PRO A 514 1.81 13.55 25.08
C PRO A 514 1.87 12.01 25.10
N ARG A 515 0.72 11.39 24.85
CA ARG A 515 0.56 9.93 24.79
C ARG A 515 -0.27 9.48 23.58
N VAL A 516 -0.05 8.24 23.17
CA VAL A 516 -0.82 7.53 22.13
C VAL A 516 -1.36 6.26 22.76
N GLY A 517 -2.59 6.31 23.29
CA GLY A 517 -3.11 5.28 24.15
C GLY A 517 -2.28 5.18 25.43
N ASP A 518 -1.89 3.97 25.82
CA ASP A 518 -1.15 3.75 27.06
C ASP A 518 0.35 4.09 26.96
N VAL A 519 0.88 4.31 25.74
CA VAL A 519 2.30 4.55 25.52
C VAL A 519 2.64 6.05 25.41
N PRO A 520 3.77 6.51 25.99
CA PRO A 520 4.30 7.84 25.73
C PRO A 520 4.55 8.06 24.23
N LEU A 521 4.28 9.28 23.73
CA LEU A 521 4.50 9.59 22.31
C LEU A 521 5.96 9.36 21.87
N ALA A 522 6.94 9.66 22.73
CA ALA A 522 8.34 9.42 22.43
C ALA A 522 8.66 7.93 22.19
N GLU A 523 7.99 7.04 22.93
CA GLU A 523 8.12 5.59 22.74
C GLU A 523 7.48 5.16 21.42
N PHE A 524 6.26 5.63 21.13
CA PHE A 524 5.58 5.39 19.85
C PHE A 524 6.43 5.83 18.65
N LEU A 525 7.18 6.92 18.78
CA LEU A 525 8.01 7.48 17.71
C LEU A 525 9.44 6.92 17.66
N THR A 526 9.83 6.05 18.60
CA THR A 526 11.20 5.49 18.67
C THR A 526 11.65 4.82 17.37
N PRO A 527 10.82 4.05 16.64
CA PRO A 527 11.23 3.44 15.37
C PRO A 527 11.67 4.44 14.29
N TYR A 528 11.25 5.70 14.37
CA TYR A 528 11.55 6.74 13.37
C TYR A 528 12.88 7.47 13.64
N VAL A 529 13.50 7.29 14.82
CA VAL A 529 14.83 7.85 15.10
C VAL A 529 15.87 7.35 14.10
N ALA A 530 15.80 6.07 13.73
CA ALA A 530 16.65 5.48 12.70
C ALA A 530 16.40 6.05 11.28
N GLN A 531 15.32 6.82 11.09
CA GLN A 531 14.94 7.50 9.85
C GLN A 531 15.26 9.01 9.91
N GLY A 532 16.03 9.46 10.90
CA GLY A 532 16.42 10.86 11.05
C GLY A 532 15.39 11.74 11.75
N TRP A 533 14.49 11.16 12.54
CA TRP A 533 13.57 11.93 13.39
C TRP A 533 14.24 12.31 14.71
N ASN A 534 14.14 13.58 15.08
CA ASN A 534 14.67 14.13 16.33
C ASN A 534 13.52 14.30 17.34
N LEU A 535 13.57 13.49 18.40
CA LEU A 535 12.57 13.48 19.48
C LEU A 535 12.98 14.29 20.71
N SER A 536 14.11 15.01 20.68
CA SER A 536 14.61 15.78 21.84
C SER A 536 13.63 16.87 22.32
N GLY A 537 12.72 17.33 21.45
CA GLY A 537 11.65 18.25 21.82
C GLY A 537 10.55 17.64 22.70
N LEU A 538 10.52 16.30 22.87
CA LEU A 538 9.56 15.58 23.72
C LEU A 538 10.09 15.30 25.13
N THR A 539 11.39 15.39 25.35
CA THR A 539 12.00 15.22 26.68
C THR A 539 11.94 16.55 27.43
N SER A 540 11.28 16.57 28.60
CA SER A 540 11.45 17.68 29.54
C SER A 540 12.95 17.84 29.82
N PRO A 541 13.50 19.07 29.94
CA PRO A 541 14.84 19.24 30.48
C PRO A 541 14.79 18.61 31.87
N THR A 542 15.48 17.49 32.06
CA THR A 542 15.65 16.89 33.38
C THR A 542 16.13 17.99 34.32
N ALA A 543 15.39 18.24 35.39
CA ALA A 543 15.82 19.10 36.48
C ALA A 543 17.24 18.69 36.87
N SER A 544 18.15 19.65 36.77
CA SER A 544 19.56 19.56 37.17
C SER A 544 19.71 19.16 38.62
#